data_AF-A0A2W7JG48-F1
#
_entry.id   AF-A0A2W7JG48-F1
#
_cell.length_a   1.000
_cell.length_b   1.000
_cell.length_c   1.000
_cell.angle_alpha   90.00
_cell.angle_beta   90.00
_cell.angle_gamma   90.00
#
_symmetry.space_group_name_H-M   'P 1'
#
loop_
_entity.id
_entity.type
_entity.pdbx_description
1 polymer ?
#
loop_
_entity_poly.entity_id
_entity_poly.type
_entity_poly.pdbx_seq_one_letter_code
_entity_poly.pdbx_strand_id
1 'polypeptide(L)'
;MSRPCSAPFLLAALVLGACAQPATQPGGARRQVSDACRAEADRVIERRDRGDLLRQDERSARIGVGGGMPPPSNSEELRRAWDRDRMAAECERGALNPAPEPRAEPPRAR
;
A
#
# COMPACT_ATOMS: atom_id res chain seq x y z
N MET A 1 23.81 55.35 22.36
CA MET A 1 22.67 54.58 22.91
C MET A 1 22.24 53.59 21.85
N SER A 2 22.62 52.33 21.97
CA SER A 2 22.29 51.29 20.99
C SER A 2 22.15 49.95 21.68
N ARG A 3 21.11 49.21 21.26
CA ARG A 3 20.72 47.81 21.56
C ARG A 3 19.83 47.61 22.81
N PRO A 4 19.01 46.53 22.89
CA PRO A 4 18.80 45.41 21.94
C PRO A 4 17.33 44.93 21.77
N CYS A 5 17.17 43.87 20.95
CA CYS A 5 16.08 42.87 20.94
C CYS A 5 14.72 43.33 20.41
N SER A 6 14.10 42.63 19.46
CA SER A 6 13.67 41.25 19.70
C SER A 6 13.47 40.49 18.40
N ALA A 7 14.25 39.43 18.26
CA ALA A 7 14.15 38.37 17.26
C ALA A 7 13.40 37.10 17.72
N PRO A 8 12.41 37.10 18.66
CA PRO A 8 11.72 35.87 19.03
C PRO A 8 10.51 35.56 18.14
N PHE A 9 10.00 36.54 17.36
CA PHE A 9 8.70 36.38 16.70
C PHE A 9 8.73 35.47 15.46
N LEU A 10 9.90 35.33 14.82
CA LEU A 10 10.03 34.47 13.63
C LEU A 10 10.15 32.99 13.99
N LEU A 11 10.55 32.64 15.21
CA LEU A 11 10.67 31.24 15.64
C LEU A 11 9.33 30.65 16.13
N ALA A 12 8.41 31.48 16.61
CA ALA A 12 7.08 31.03 17.03
C ALA A 12 6.19 30.62 15.85
N ALA A 13 6.37 31.23 14.67
CA ALA A 13 5.59 30.91 13.48
C ALA A 13 5.90 29.51 12.90
N LEU A 14 7.09 28.96 13.17
CA LEU A 14 7.49 27.63 12.69
C LEU A 14 6.92 26.47 13.52
N VAL A 15 6.40 26.72 14.72
CA VAL A 15 5.85 25.66 15.61
C VAL A 15 4.34 25.45 15.42
N LEU A 16 3.61 26.43 14.86
CA LEU A 16 2.16 26.33 14.64
C LEU A 16 1.76 25.63 13.32
N GLY A 17 2.71 25.24 12.47
CA GLY A 17 2.42 24.56 11.19
C GLY A 17 2.17 23.05 11.27
N ALA A 18 2.28 22.43 12.44
CA ALA A 18 2.29 20.96 12.58
C ALA A 18 0.90 20.28 12.70
N CYS A 19 -0.20 21.04 12.70
CA CYS A 19 -1.56 20.47 12.81
C CYS A 19 -2.55 21.12 11.82
N ALA A 20 -2.13 21.40 10.59
CA ALA A 20 -3.09 21.55 9.50
C ALA A 20 -3.50 20.15 9.01
N GLN A 21 -4.27 19.42 9.82
CA GLN A 21 -4.98 18.23 9.33
C GLN A 21 -5.99 18.72 8.29
N PRO A 22 -5.83 18.37 6.99
CA PRO A 22 -6.85 18.72 6.02
C PRO A 22 -8.15 18.06 6.48
N ALA A 23 -9.20 18.86 6.63
CA ALA A 23 -10.52 18.34 6.94
C ALA A 23 -10.88 17.33 5.83
N THR A 24 -10.83 16.04 6.17
CA THR A 24 -11.08 14.96 5.23
C THR A 24 -12.53 15.06 4.80
N GLN A 25 -12.78 15.63 3.62
CA GLN A 25 -14.11 15.55 3.04
C GLN A 25 -14.48 14.06 2.88
N PRO A 26 -15.73 13.65 3.14
CA PRO A 26 -16.14 12.24 3.11
C PRO A 26 -15.86 11.57 1.74
N GLY A 27 -15.90 12.33 0.64
CA GLY A 27 -15.48 11.84 -0.68
C GLY A 27 -13.95 11.68 -0.85
N GLY A 28 -13.15 12.47 -0.11
CA GLY A 28 -11.70 12.36 -0.08
C GLY A 28 -11.22 11.12 0.68
N ALA A 29 -11.87 10.78 1.79
CA ALA A 29 -11.56 9.57 2.56
C ALA A 29 -11.70 8.29 1.71
N ARG A 30 -12.80 8.17 0.95
CA ARG A 30 -13.03 7.00 0.09
C ARG A 30 -12.01 6.88 -1.04
N ARG A 31 -11.62 8.00 -1.66
CA ARG A 31 -10.56 8.02 -2.68
C ARG A 31 -9.20 7.60 -2.12
N GLN A 32 -8.85 8.11 -0.94
CA GLN A 32 -7.62 7.72 -0.26
C GLN A 32 -7.58 6.21 0.05
N VAL A 33 -8.71 5.64 0.49
CA VAL A 33 -8.84 4.18 0.71
C VAL A 33 -8.69 3.41 -0.60
N SER A 34 -9.36 3.84 -1.68
CA SER A 34 -9.23 3.16 -2.98
C SER A 34 -7.80 3.19 -3.51
N ASP A 35 -7.10 4.32 -3.37
CA ASP A 35 -5.72 4.47 -3.85
C ASP A 35 -4.74 3.64 -3.01
N ALA A 36 -4.94 3.58 -1.69
CA ALA A 36 -4.17 2.71 -0.81
C ALA A 36 -4.38 1.23 -1.14
N CYS A 37 -5.63 0.82 -1.41
CA CYS A 37 -5.97 -0.55 -1.77
C CYS A 37 -5.37 -0.97 -3.13
N ARG A 38 -5.36 -0.06 -4.13
CA ARG A 38 -4.67 -0.31 -5.41
C ARG A 38 -3.17 -0.49 -5.21
N ALA A 39 -2.54 0.40 -4.43
CA ALA A 39 -1.11 0.32 -4.14
C ALA A 39 -0.72 -0.95 -3.37
N GLU A 40 -1.61 -1.47 -2.52
CA GLU A 40 -1.39 -2.77 -1.86
C GLU A 40 -1.54 -3.94 -2.85
N ALA A 41 -2.57 -3.93 -3.69
CA ALA A 41 -2.76 -4.96 -4.71
C ALA A 41 -1.56 -5.05 -5.66
N ASP A 42 -1.02 -3.91 -6.10
CA ASP A 42 0.18 -3.85 -6.94
C ASP A 42 1.40 -4.49 -6.24
N ARG A 43 1.62 -4.17 -4.96
CA ARG A 43 2.72 -4.76 -4.17
C ARG A 43 2.59 -6.27 -4.01
N VAL A 44 1.37 -6.78 -3.86
CA VAL A 44 1.10 -8.23 -3.76
C VAL A 44 1.38 -8.92 -5.09
N ILE A 45 0.93 -8.35 -6.21
CA ILE A 45 1.18 -8.89 -7.55
C ILE A 45 2.68 -8.91 -7.83
N GLU A 46 3.38 -7.80 -7.63
CA GLU A 46 4.81 -7.71 -7.92
C GLU A 46 5.61 -8.75 -7.11
N ARG A 47 5.25 -8.96 -5.84
CA ARG A 47 5.87 -9.99 -5.00
C ARG A 47 5.63 -11.40 -5.54
N ARG A 48 4.41 -11.68 -6.02
CA ARG A 48 4.06 -12.98 -6.63
C ARG A 48 4.81 -13.20 -7.93
N ASP A 49 4.79 -12.23 -8.83
CA ASP A 49 5.47 -12.26 -10.12
C ASP A 49 6.97 -12.53 -9.97
N ARG A 50 7.62 -11.88 -8.99
CA ARG A 50 9.03 -12.14 -8.66
C ARG A 50 9.27 -13.58 -8.22
N GLY A 51 8.37 -14.14 -7.41
CA GLY A 51 8.44 -15.53 -6.99
C GLY A 51 8.23 -16.52 -8.14
N ASP A 52 7.33 -16.19 -9.06
CA ASP A 52 7.06 -17.03 -10.23
C ASP A 52 8.21 -17.00 -11.23
N LEU A 53 8.86 -15.85 -11.42
CA LEU A 53 10.06 -15.72 -12.24
C LEU A 53 11.19 -16.63 -11.72
N LEU A 54 11.44 -16.64 -10.40
CA LEU A 54 12.44 -17.52 -9.80
C LEU A 54 12.13 -19.01 -10.03
N ARG A 55 10.86 -19.42 -9.92
CA ARG A 55 10.45 -20.80 -10.22
C ARG A 55 10.61 -21.14 -11.70
N GLN A 56 10.39 -20.17 -12.59
CA GLN A 56 10.64 -20.33 -14.02
C GLN A 56 12.13 -20.51 -14.29
N ASP A 57 12.98 -19.67 -13.69
CA ASP A 57 14.44 -19.78 -13.81
C ASP A 57 14.95 -21.15 -13.33
N GLU A 58 14.47 -21.64 -12.18
CA GLU A 58 14.80 -22.98 -11.68
C GLU A 58 14.32 -24.11 -12.60
N ARG A 59 13.17 -23.93 -13.25
CA ARG A 59 12.64 -24.91 -14.21
C ARG A 59 13.45 -24.89 -15.51
N SER A 60 13.76 -23.71 -16.02
CA SER A 60 14.61 -23.53 -17.20
C SER A 60 16.03 -24.08 -16.96
N ALA A 61 16.58 -23.89 -15.76
CA ALA A 61 17.85 -24.49 -15.36
C ALA A 61 17.82 -26.03 -15.38
N ARG A 62 16.69 -26.65 -15.01
CA ARG A 62 16.53 -28.12 -15.02
C ARG A 62 16.29 -28.72 -16.41
N ILE A 63 15.53 -28.05 -17.26
CA ILE A 63 15.13 -28.57 -18.58
C ILE A 63 16.19 -28.24 -19.67
N GLY A 64 17.07 -27.28 -19.41
CA GLY A 64 18.04 -26.78 -20.38
C GLY A 64 17.46 -25.71 -21.31
N VAL A 65 18.35 -25.01 -22.04
CA VAL A 65 18.09 -23.76 -22.80
C VAL A 65 16.98 -23.89 -23.88
N GLY A 66 16.55 -25.10 -24.24
CA GLY A 66 15.50 -25.33 -25.24
C GLY A 66 14.04 -25.27 -24.72
N GLY A 67 13.82 -25.28 -23.40
CA GLY A 67 12.50 -25.33 -22.78
C GLY A 67 11.91 -23.96 -22.42
N GLY A 68 12.06 -22.96 -23.28
CA GLY A 68 11.58 -21.60 -23.03
C GLY A 68 10.06 -21.51 -22.86
N MET A 69 9.60 -20.79 -21.84
CA MET A 69 8.17 -20.47 -21.67
C MET A 69 7.72 -19.53 -22.79
N PRO A 70 6.54 -19.75 -23.42
CA PRO A 70 5.99 -18.80 -24.37
C PRO A 70 5.79 -17.43 -23.72
N PRO A 71 5.89 -16.33 -24.51
CA PRO A 71 5.62 -15.00 -24.00
C PRO A 71 4.19 -14.92 -23.43
N PRO A 72 3.94 -14.03 -22.46
CA PRO A 72 2.62 -13.88 -21.88
C PRO A 72 1.61 -13.54 -22.96
N SER A 73 0.49 -14.25 -22.95
CA SER A 73 -0.61 -13.99 -23.89
C SER A 73 -1.43 -12.78 -23.42
N ASN A 74 -2.15 -12.13 -24.35
CA ASN A 74 -3.08 -11.04 -24.02
C ASN A 74 -4.09 -11.45 -22.94
N SER A 75 -4.49 -12.72 -22.91
CA SER A 75 -5.38 -13.29 -21.90
C SER A 75 -4.75 -13.30 -20.51
N GLU A 76 -3.44 -13.52 -20.40
CA GLU A 76 -2.73 -13.46 -19.12
C GLU A 76 -2.59 -12.04 -18.59
N GLU A 77 -2.38 -11.07 -19.47
CA GLU A 77 -2.35 -9.65 -19.11
C GLU A 77 -3.73 -9.19 -18.62
N LEU A 78 -4.79 -9.56 -19.34
CA LEU A 78 -6.17 -9.27 -18.95
C LEU A 78 -6.53 -9.91 -17.59
N ARG A 79 -6.11 -11.17 -17.39
CA ARG A 79 -6.30 -11.88 -16.11
C ARG A 79 -5.56 -11.17 -14.98
N ARG A 80 -4.34 -10.68 -15.21
CA ARG A 80 -3.57 -9.92 -14.22
C ARG A 80 -4.25 -8.62 -13.84
N ALA A 81 -4.79 -7.88 -14.81
CA ALA A 81 -5.56 -6.67 -14.55
C ALA A 81 -6.81 -6.98 -13.70
N TRP A 82 -7.56 -8.02 -14.08
CA TRP A 82 -8.73 -8.45 -13.32
C TRP A 82 -8.39 -8.89 -11.89
N ASP A 83 -7.30 -9.63 -11.70
CA ASP A 83 -6.84 -10.06 -10.38
C ASP A 83 -6.51 -8.86 -9.49
N ARG A 84 -5.86 -7.83 -10.05
CA ARG A 84 -5.56 -6.57 -9.36
C ARG A 84 -6.83 -5.87 -8.89
N ASP A 85 -7.80 -5.72 -9.79
CA ASP A 85 -9.07 -5.06 -9.50
C ASP A 85 -9.87 -5.82 -8.44
N ARG A 86 -9.89 -7.16 -8.53
CA ARG A 86 -10.53 -8.02 -7.52
C ARG A 86 -9.89 -7.81 -6.15
N MET A 87 -8.57 -7.82 -6.06
CA MET A 87 -7.85 -7.64 -4.79
C MET A 87 -8.07 -6.25 -4.20
N ALA A 88 -8.05 -5.20 -5.03
CA ALA A 88 -8.34 -3.85 -4.59
C ALA A 88 -9.78 -3.74 -4.06
N ALA A 89 -10.77 -4.33 -4.75
CA ALA A 89 -12.16 -4.34 -4.29
C ALA A 89 -12.36 -5.13 -2.98
N GLU A 90 -11.63 -6.23 -2.79
CA GLU A 90 -11.62 -6.98 -1.52
C GLU A 90 -11.06 -6.15 -0.37
N CYS A 91 -9.95 -5.45 -0.61
CA CYS A 91 -9.38 -4.49 0.35
C CYS A 91 -10.37 -3.38 0.70
N GLU A 92 -11.01 -2.76 -0.29
CA GLU A 92 -11.98 -1.69 -0.04
C GLU A 92 -13.17 -2.18 0.79
N ARG A 93 -13.70 -3.37 0.49
CA ARG A 93 -14.81 -3.97 1.26
C ARG A 93 -14.41 -4.21 2.72
N GLY A 94 -13.19 -4.69 2.96
CA GLY A 94 -12.65 -4.92 4.30
C GLY A 94 -12.36 -3.62 5.06
N ALA A 95 -11.85 -2.61 4.36
CA ALA A 95 -11.54 -1.30 4.95
C ALA A 95 -12.81 -0.51 5.33
N LEU A 96 -13.89 -0.64 4.55
CA LEU A 96 -15.17 0.01 4.83
C LEU A 96 -16.02 -0.72 5.87
N ASN A 97 -15.76 -2.01 6.10
CA ASN A 97 -16.43 -2.81 7.11
C ASN A 97 -15.39 -3.50 8.00
N PRO A 98 -14.60 -2.75 8.78
CA PRO A 98 -13.64 -3.35 9.68
C PRO A 98 -14.41 -4.22 10.68
N ALA A 99 -14.00 -5.49 10.80
CA ALA A 99 -14.51 -6.35 11.87
C ALA A 99 -14.26 -5.64 13.22
N PRO A 100 -15.17 -5.77 14.19
CA PRO A 100 -14.95 -5.18 15.51
C PRO A 100 -13.61 -5.71 16.07
N GLU A 101 -12.74 -4.79 16.52
CA GLU A 101 -11.44 -5.16 17.07
C GLU A 101 -11.60 -6.24 18.15
N PRO A 102 -10.73 -7.27 18.16
CA PRO A 102 -10.71 -8.23 19.24
C PRO A 102 -10.40 -7.47 20.53
N ARG A 103 -11.38 -7.39 21.45
CA ARG A 103 -11.17 -6.83 22.78
C ARG A 103 -9.96 -7.53 23.39
N ALA A 104 -8.95 -6.75 23.77
CA ALA A 104 -7.77 -7.27 24.45
C ALA A 104 -8.22 -8.17 25.62
N GLU A 105 -7.94 -9.46 25.52
CA GLU A 105 -8.14 -10.40 26.63
C GLU A 105 -7.18 -9.95 27.75
N PRO A 106 -7.67 -9.68 28.97
CA PRO A 106 -6.81 -9.29 30.06
C PRO A 106 -5.75 -10.39 30.31
N PRO A 107 -4.50 -10.02 30.64
CA PRO A 107 -3.44 -11.00 30.86
C PRO A 107 -3.88 -11.99 31.95
N ARG A 108 -3.91 -13.28 31.61
CA ARG A 108 -4.19 -14.34 32.58
C ARG A 108 -3.05 -14.37 33.59
N ALA A 109 -3.37 -14.06 34.85
CA ALA A 109 -2.45 -14.27 35.97
C ALA A 109 -2.10 -15.77 36.04
N ARG A 110 -0.80 -16.08 36.04
CA ARG A 110 -0.27 -17.41 36.32
C ARG A 110 -0.05 -17.58 37.81
#